data_AF-A0A962N9E0-F1
#
_entry.id   AF-A0A962N9E0-F1
#
_cell.length_a   1.000
_cell.length_b   1.000
_cell.length_c   1.000
_cell.angle_alpha   90.00
_cell.angle_beta   90.00
_cell.angle_gamma   90.00
#
_symmetry.space_group_name_H-M   'P 1'
#
loop_
_entity.id
_entity.type
_entity.pdbx_description
1 polymer ?
#
loop_
_entity_poly.entity_id
_entity_poly.type
_entity_poly.pdbx_seq_one_letter_code
_entity_poly.pdbx_strand_id
1 'polypeptide(L)'
;MSTPGMQNGLWLVAASWLLGQSAMAVDLGSAFSYQGRLDEAGQPATGLFDLQFCLYEQLTGGGVLQCAPDQPDVPVEDGLFAVAVDFGDAAFAGQARYLELRVRAGASSGAYTTLSPRQLLRAVPEALRSRRAELATSAAHATTADSATLAATATTATNATHASQA
;
A
#
# COMPACT_ATOMS: atom_id res chain seq x y z
N MET A 1 -29.62 70.42 -20.89
CA MET A 1 -30.37 69.33 -20.24
C MET A 1 -29.35 68.30 -19.78
N SER A 2 -29.10 68.25 -18.48
CA SER A 2 -28.15 67.32 -17.83
C SER A 2 -28.85 66.01 -17.47
N THR A 3 -28.20 64.87 -17.69
CA THR A 3 -27.79 63.93 -16.63
C THR A 3 -26.63 63.02 -17.12
N PRO A 4 -25.73 62.57 -16.23
CA PRO A 4 -24.48 61.83 -16.54
C PRO A 4 -24.49 60.34 -16.08
N GLY A 5 -23.46 59.56 -16.47
CA GLY A 5 -22.82 58.56 -15.59
C GLY A 5 -22.72 57.07 -16.01
N MET A 6 -21.45 56.60 -16.14
CA MET A 6 -20.86 55.29 -15.68
C MET A 6 -21.44 53.95 -16.25
N GLN A 7 -20.72 52.82 -16.48
CA GLN A 7 -19.54 52.19 -15.85
C GLN A 7 -19.11 50.93 -16.68
N ASN A 8 -17.80 50.68 -16.80
CA ASN A 8 -17.03 49.42 -16.88
C ASN A 8 -17.58 48.11 -17.50
N GLY A 9 -16.74 47.47 -18.32
CA GLY A 9 -16.81 46.02 -18.60
C GLY A 9 -15.65 45.45 -19.41
N LEU A 10 -14.44 45.42 -18.84
CA LEU A 10 -13.29 44.69 -19.39
C LEU A 10 -13.30 43.26 -18.81
N TRP A 11 -13.33 42.22 -19.65
CA TRP A 11 -12.84 40.88 -19.27
C TRP A 11 -12.14 40.19 -20.45
N LEU A 12 -10.81 40.18 -20.38
CA LEU A 12 -9.93 39.32 -21.17
C LEU A 12 -10.14 37.87 -20.72
N VAL A 13 -10.53 36.98 -21.63
CA VAL A 13 -10.43 35.53 -21.39
C VAL A 13 -9.06 35.09 -21.88
N ALA A 14 -8.07 35.06 -20.98
CA ALA A 14 -6.79 34.42 -21.22
C ALA A 14 -6.97 32.89 -21.05
N ALA A 15 -6.96 32.15 -22.16
CA ALA A 15 -6.97 30.70 -22.16
C ALA A 15 -5.58 30.19 -21.72
N SER A 16 -5.44 29.85 -20.44
CA SER A 16 -4.23 29.27 -19.89
C SER A 16 -4.18 27.76 -20.19
N TRP A 17 -3.32 27.35 -21.12
CA TRP A 17 -3.04 25.93 -21.36
C TRP A 17 -2.14 25.41 -20.24
N LEU A 18 -2.74 24.67 -19.30
CA LEU A 18 -1.98 23.88 -18.34
C LEU A 18 -1.52 22.60 -19.05
N LEU A 19 -0.27 22.58 -19.51
CA LEU A 19 0.42 21.35 -19.87
C LEU A 19 0.60 20.54 -18.58
N GLY A 20 -0.33 19.61 -18.33
CA GLY A 20 -0.22 18.65 -17.26
C GLY A 20 1.00 17.76 -17.50
N GLN A 21 2.08 18.01 -16.77
CA GLN A 21 3.20 17.09 -16.69
C GLN A 21 2.74 15.87 -15.88
N SER A 22 2.35 14.80 -16.56
CA SER A 22 2.13 13.51 -15.93
C SER A 22 3.47 13.02 -15.39
N ALA A 23 3.65 13.10 -14.07
CA ALA A 23 4.73 12.40 -13.41
C ALA A 23 4.54 10.90 -13.67
N MET A 24 5.53 10.25 -14.26
CA MET A 24 5.53 8.79 -14.37
C MET A 24 5.81 8.21 -12.99
N ALA A 25 4.80 7.59 -12.39
CA ALA A 25 4.98 6.79 -11.18
C ALA A 25 5.74 5.51 -11.58
N VAL A 26 6.83 5.23 -10.87
CA VAL A 26 7.53 3.94 -10.97
C VAL A 26 6.87 3.01 -9.96
N ASP A 27 6.46 1.83 -10.42
CA ASP A 27 6.02 0.75 -9.54
C ASP A 27 7.23 0.20 -8.78
N LEU A 28 7.19 0.29 -7.45
CA LEU A 28 8.24 -0.21 -6.56
C LEU A 28 8.09 -1.70 -6.27
N GLY A 29 6.97 -2.31 -6.66
CA GLY A 29 6.58 -3.67 -6.28
C GLY A 29 6.23 -3.80 -4.80
N SER A 30 5.80 -5.01 -4.42
CA SER A 30 5.39 -5.36 -3.05
C SER A 30 6.50 -5.96 -2.19
N ALA A 31 7.63 -6.31 -2.81
CA ALA A 31 8.75 -6.92 -2.12
C ALA A 31 9.50 -5.92 -1.21
N PHE A 32 9.96 -6.40 -0.06
CA PHE A 32 10.82 -5.62 0.84
C PHE A 32 12.10 -6.39 1.17
N SER A 33 13.18 -5.66 1.47
CA SER A 33 14.42 -6.27 1.93
C SER A 33 14.32 -6.69 3.40
N TYR A 34 14.67 -7.95 3.69
CA TYR A 34 14.82 -8.47 5.03
C TYR A 34 16.28 -8.83 5.29
N GLN A 35 16.85 -8.29 6.36
CA GLN A 35 18.20 -8.63 6.82
C GLN A 35 18.11 -9.28 8.20
N GLY A 36 18.86 -10.36 8.40
CA GLY A 36 18.86 -11.11 9.64
C GLY A 36 20.22 -11.66 9.99
N ARG A 37 20.30 -12.21 11.21
CA ARG A 37 21.45 -12.97 11.69
C ARG A 37 21.02 -14.35 12.13
N LEU A 38 21.77 -15.36 11.75
CA LEU A 38 21.65 -16.74 12.21
C LEU A 38 22.88 -17.10 13.04
N ASP A 39 22.63 -17.69 14.21
CA ASP A 39 23.65 -18.31 15.03
C ASP A 39 23.34 -19.81 15.14
N GLU A 40 24.35 -20.65 15.00
CA GLU A 40 24.27 -22.09 15.19
C GLU A 40 25.18 -22.48 16.37
N ALA A 41 24.62 -23.15 17.38
CA ALA A 41 25.33 -23.51 18.62
C ALA A 41 26.07 -22.33 19.30
N GLY A 42 25.53 -21.12 19.18
CA GLY A 42 26.10 -19.90 19.77
C GLY A 42 27.26 -19.28 18.97
N GLN A 43 27.54 -19.77 17.77
CA GLN A 43 28.48 -19.16 16.83
C GLN A 43 27.73 -18.63 15.60
N PRO A 44 28.21 -17.57 14.93
CA PRO A 44 27.61 -17.10 13.69
C PRO A 44 27.62 -18.22 12.64
N ALA A 45 26.46 -18.50 12.05
CA ALA A 45 26.33 -19.54 11.03
C ALA A 45 27.04 -19.12 9.73
N THR A 46 27.59 -20.08 8.98
CA THR A 46 28.14 -19.81 7.64
C THR A 46 27.79 -20.98 6.73
N GLY A 47 27.23 -20.69 5.56
CA GLY A 47 26.80 -21.70 4.59
C GLY A 47 25.51 -21.32 3.87
N LEU A 48 24.91 -22.30 3.19
CA LEU A 48 23.63 -22.14 2.50
C LEU A 48 22.48 -22.63 3.38
N PHE A 49 21.41 -21.84 3.44
CA PHE A 49 20.22 -22.14 4.23
C PHE A 49 18.96 -21.89 3.42
N ASP A 50 17.98 -22.77 3.58
CA ASP A 50 16.64 -22.49 3.09
C ASP A 50 15.90 -21.67 4.15
N LEU A 51 15.28 -20.57 3.72
CA LEU A 51 14.53 -19.66 4.57
C LEU A 51 13.06 -19.64 4.16
N GLN A 52 12.17 -19.75 5.14
CA GLN A 52 10.73 -19.59 4.97
C GLN A 52 10.21 -18.47 5.86
N PHE A 53 9.40 -17.60 5.25
CA PHE A 53 8.83 -16.42 5.90
C PHE A 53 7.32 -16.54 5.93
N CYS A 54 6.73 -16.46 7.12
CA CYS A 54 5.28 -16.53 7.29
C CYS A 54 4.78 -15.38 8.16
N LEU A 55 3.63 -14.82 7.77
CA LEU A 55 2.93 -13.77 8.49
C LEU A 55 1.90 -14.35 9.45
N TYR A 56 1.76 -13.68 10.58
CA TYR A 56 0.78 -13.94 11.61
C TYR A 56 0.12 -12.66 12.08
N GLU A 57 -1.07 -12.77 12.63
CA GLU A 57 -1.80 -11.65 13.24
C GLU A 57 -1.45 -11.45 14.72
N GLN A 58 -0.73 -12.39 15.32
CA GLN A 58 -0.43 -12.45 16.75
C GLN A 58 1.05 -12.75 16.97
N LEU A 59 1.63 -12.14 18.02
CA LEU A 59 3.02 -12.34 18.41
C LEU A 59 3.33 -13.79 18.81
N THR A 60 2.37 -14.43 19.48
CA THR A 60 2.44 -15.82 19.96
C THR A 60 1.11 -16.52 19.69
N GLY A 61 1.16 -17.81 19.33
CA GLY A 61 -0.04 -18.57 18.98
C GLY A 61 -0.63 -18.19 17.61
N GLY A 62 -1.90 -18.51 17.40
CA GLY A 62 -2.61 -18.19 16.15
C GLY A 62 -2.24 -19.07 14.95
N GLY A 63 -3.10 -19.02 13.93
CA GLY A 63 -2.83 -19.65 12.64
C GLY A 63 -1.92 -18.80 11.76
N VAL A 64 -1.21 -19.45 10.83
CA VAL A 64 -0.50 -18.76 9.75
C VAL A 64 -1.52 -17.98 8.93
N LEU A 65 -1.24 -16.70 8.67
CA LEU A 65 -2.04 -15.91 7.74
C LEU A 65 -1.64 -16.24 6.30
N GLN A 66 -0.35 -16.13 5.99
CA GLN A 66 0.21 -16.39 4.68
C GLN A 66 1.72 -16.63 4.79
N CYS A 67 2.31 -17.40 3.87
CA CYS A 67 3.75 -17.48 3.69
C CYS A 67 4.17 -16.91 2.33
N ALA A 68 5.36 -16.32 2.29
CA ALA A 68 6.02 -15.94 1.05
C ALA A 68 6.54 -17.20 0.33
N PRO A 69 6.92 -17.11 -0.95
CA PRO A 69 7.69 -18.17 -1.60
C PRO A 69 8.96 -18.50 -0.78
N ASP A 70 9.26 -19.81 -0.69
CA ASP A 70 10.48 -20.29 -0.02
C ASP A 70 11.71 -19.69 -0.71
N GLN A 71 12.72 -19.36 0.09
CA GLN A 71 14.01 -18.82 -0.37
C GLN A 71 15.05 -19.94 -0.22
N PRO A 72 15.27 -20.77 -1.26
CA PRO A 72 16.24 -21.85 -1.18
C PRO A 72 17.67 -21.32 -1.28
N ASP A 73 18.61 -22.06 -0.67
CA ASP A 73 20.06 -21.86 -0.83
C ASP A 73 20.52 -20.39 -0.61
N VAL A 74 19.97 -19.72 0.41
CA VAL A 74 20.37 -18.35 0.77
C VAL A 74 21.77 -18.39 1.39
N PRO A 75 22.73 -17.62 0.87
CA PRO A 75 24.05 -17.52 1.47
C PRO A 75 24.00 -16.76 2.79
N VAL A 76 24.61 -17.36 3.81
CA VAL A 76 24.81 -16.79 5.13
C VAL A 76 26.30 -16.71 5.39
N GLU A 77 26.80 -15.53 5.69
CA GLU A 77 28.22 -15.25 5.93
C GLU A 77 28.37 -14.53 7.27
N ASP A 78 29.19 -15.08 8.18
CA ASP A 78 29.35 -14.56 9.54
C ASP A 78 28.00 -14.32 10.25
N GLY A 79 27.06 -15.24 10.01
CA GLY A 79 25.70 -15.22 10.49
C GLY A 79 24.77 -14.30 9.72
N LEU A 80 25.25 -13.37 8.89
CA LEU A 80 24.43 -12.37 8.23
C LEU A 80 23.86 -12.87 6.90
N PHE A 81 22.61 -12.47 6.62
CA PHE A 81 21.97 -12.69 5.33
C PHE A 81 21.04 -11.53 4.98
N ALA A 82 20.76 -11.39 3.68
CA ALA A 82 19.80 -10.44 3.15
C ALA A 82 19.00 -11.09 2.02
N VAL A 83 17.67 -10.92 2.04
CA VAL A 83 16.76 -11.44 1.01
C VAL A 83 15.67 -10.43 0.67
N ALA A 84 15.12 -10.52 -0.54
CA ALA A 84 13.89 -9.82 -0.88
C ALA A 84 12.70 -10.73 -0.56
N VAL A 85 11.80 -10.29 0.30
CA VAL A 85 10.62 -11.03 0.71
C VAL A 85 9.40 -10.39 0.10
N ASP A 86 8.57 -11.21 -0.54
CA ASP A 86 7.34 -10.74 -1.17
C ASP A 86 6.13 -11.58 -0.72
N PHE A 87 5.17 -10.91 -0.08
CA PHE A 87 3.88 -11.48 0.28
C PHE A 87 2.74 -10.97 -0.63
N GLY A 88 3.04 -10.10 -1.59
CA GLY A 88 2.04 -9.35 -2.35
C GLY A 88 1.32 -8.28 -1.53
N ASP A 89 0.60 -7.40 -2.22
CA ASP A 89 -0.03 -6.22 -1.64
C ASP A 89 -1.13 -6.54 -0.61
N ALA A 90 -1.88 -7.62 -0.85
CA ALA A 90 -3.04 -8.00 -0.03
C ALA A 90 -2.66 -8.44 1.39
N ALA A 91 -1.39 -8.78 1.63
CA ALA A 91 -0.93 -9.22 2.95
C ALA A 91 -0.93 -8.10 4.00
N PHE A 92 -0.87 -6.84 3.58
CA PHE A 92 -0.65 -5.68 4.43
C PHE A 92 -1.80 -4.66 4.36
N ALA A 93 -2.99 -5.02 4.86
CA ALA A 93 -4.17 -4.14 4.87
C ALA A 93 -4.22 -3.17 6.08
N GLY A 94 -3.07 -2.72 6.58
CA GLY A 94 -2.96 -1.73 7.66
C GLY A 94 -3.07 -2.28 9.10
N GLN A 95 -3.23 -3.59 9.28
CA GLN A 95 -3.15 -4.26 10.59
C GLN A 95 -1.70 -4.58 10.98
N ALA A 96 -1.46 -4.82 12.27
CA ALA A 96 -0.18 -5.35 12.73
C ALA A 96 0.06 -6.75 12.14
N ARG A 97 1.24 -6.95 11.57
CA ARG A 97 1.70 -8.24 11.06
C ARG A 97 2.97 -8.66 11.78
N TYR A 98 3.04 -9.93 12.17
CA TYR A 98 4.18 -10.53 12.83
C TYR A 98 4.84 -11.53 11.89
N LEU A 99 6.13 -11.34 11.65
CA LEU A 99 6.94 -12.18 10.80
C LEU A 99 7.54 -13.33 11.62
N GLU A 100 7.27 -14.56 11.19
CA GLU A 100 7.95 -15.77 11.64
C GLU A 100 8.97 -16.17 10.59
N LEU A 101 10.21 -16.41 11.04
CA LEU A 101 11.28 -16.96 10.21
C LEU A 101 11.46 -18.43 10.58
N ARG A 102 11.54 -19.28 9.58
CA ARG A 102 11.89 -20.70 9.73
C ARG A 102 13.10 -20.99 8.86
N VAL A 103 14.01 -21.80 9.39
CA VAL A 103 15.31 -22.07 8.76
C VAL A 103 15.62 -23.57 8.74
N ARG A 104 16.29 -24.02 7.70
CA ARG A 104 16.99 -25.31 7.67
C ARG A 104 18.27 -25.16 6.84
N ALA A 105 19.22 -26.07 7.04
CA ALA A 105 20.39 -26.15 6.17
C ALA A 105 19.95 -26.43 4.72
N GLY A 106 20.56 -25.77 3.72
CA GLY A 106 20.12 -25.85 2.32
C GLY A 106 20.18 -27.26 1.72
N ALA A 107 21.14 -28.08 2.16
CA ALA A 107 21.23 -29.49 1.75
C ALA A 107 20.20 -30.41 2.43
N SER A 108 19.43 -29.91 3.39
CA SER A 108 18.49 -30.71 4.18
C SER A 108 17.09 -30.74 3.54
N SER A 109 16.52 -31.93 3.41
CA SER A 109 15.09 -32.11 3.11
C SER A 109 14.23 -32.23 4.37
N GLY A 110 14.80 -31.99 5.55
CA GLY A 110 14.12 -32.09 6.83
C GLY A 110 13.11 -30.97 7.08
N ALA A 111 12.48 -31.03 8.26
CA ALA A 111 11.60 -29.98 8.73
C ALA A 111 12.38 -28.69 9.03
N TYR A 112 11.72 -27.54 8.80
CA TYR A 112 12.28 -26.25 9.20
C TYR A 112 12.23 -26.08 10.72
N THR A 113 13.24 -25.40 11.25
CA THR A 113 13.30 -24.93 12.63
C THR A 113 12.73 -23.52 12.70
N THR A 114 11.71 -23.30 13.52
CA THR A 114 11.12 -21.97 13.74
C THR A 114 11.99 -21.13 14.66
N LEU A 115 12.34 -19.92 14.23
CA LEU A 115 13.03 -18.93 15.04
C LEU A 115 12.01 -18.07 15.78
N SER A 116 12.18 -17.98 17.10
CA SER A 116 11.31 -17.23 17.99
C SER A 116 12.11 -16.18 18.78
N PRO A 117 11.50 -15.05 19.18
CA PRO A 117 10.10 -14.66 18.93
C PRO A 117 9.84 -14.13 17.52
N ARG A 118 8.56 -14.09 17.12
CA ARG A 118 8.14 -13.41 15.88
C ARG A 118 8.44 -11.92 15.96
N GLN A 119 8.70 -11.32 14.81
CA GLN A 119 9.09 -9.91 14.70
C GLN A 119 7.91 -9.07 14.22
N LEU A 120 7.58 -7.99 14.93
CA LEU A 120 6.55 -7.05 14.46
C LEU A 120 7.05 -6.30 13.22
N LEU A 121 6.29 -6.36 12.13
CA LEU A 121 6.53 -5.55 10.94
C LEU A 121 5.91 -4.16 11.13
N ARG A 122 6.74 -3.13 11.04
CA ARG A 122 6.35 -1.73 11.20
C ARG A 122 6.26 -1.04 9.85
N ALA A 123 5.36 -0.06 9.75
CA ALA A 123 5.26 0.78 8.57
C ALA A 123 6.56 1.58 8.35
N VAL A 124 6.97 1.67 7.09
CA VAL A 124 8.10 2.48 6.60
C VAL A 124 7.57 3.77 5.94
N PRO A 125 8.41 4.77 5.61
CA PRO A 125 7.94 6.09 5.14
C PRO A 125 6.99 6.05 3.95
N GLU A 126 7.23 5.20 2.95
CA GLU A 126 6.36 5.11 1.78
C GLU A 126 5.00 4.47 2.10
N ALA A 127 4.94 3.52 3.04
CA ALA A 127 3.68 2.95 3.51
C ALA A 127 2.78 4.02 4.18
N LEU A 128 3.37 5.00 4.86
CA LEU A 128 2.62 6.13 5.44
C LEU A 128 2.07 7.07 4.36
N ARG A 129 2.78 7.26 3.25
CA ARG A 129 2.27 8.03 2.11
C ARG A 129 1.14 7.31 1.41
N SER A 130 1.27 6.00 1.16
CA SER A 130 0.21 5.18 0.54
C SER A 130 -1.12 5.28 1.31
N ARG A 131 -1.09 5.15 2.65
CA ARG A 131 -2.27 5.34 3.49
C ARG A 131 -2.96 6.70 3.28
N ARG A 132 -2.19 7.77 3.07
CA ARG A 132 -2.77 9.11 2.79
C ARG A 132 -3.35 9.19 1.38
N ALA A 133 -2.76 8.51 0.40
CA ALA A 133 -3.28 8.44 -0.96
C ALA A 133 -4.62 7.69 -1.02
N GLU A 134 -4.75 6.57 -0.31
CA GLU A 134 -6.02 5.83 -0.18
C GLU A 134 -7.14 6.72 0.38
N LEU A 135 -6.86 7.50 1.42
CA LEU A 135 -7.81 8.45 2.01
C LEU A 135 -8.22 9.54 1.00
N ALA A 136 -7.28 10.05 0.20
CA ALA A 136 -7.56 11.07 -0.82
C ALA A 136 -8.48 10.50 -1.93
N THR A 137 -8.21 9.28 -2.39
CA THR A 137 -9.06 8.58 -3.38
C THR A 137 -10.47 8.36 -2.83
N SER A 138 -10.60 7.94 -1.57
CA SER A 138 -11.90 7.80 -0.91
C SER A 138 -12.69 9.12 -0.88
N ALA A 139 -12.03 10.25 -0.57
CA ALA A 139 -12.66 11.58 -0.58
C ALA A 139 -13.13 12.02 -1.99
N ALA A 140 -12.35 11.70 -3.03
CA ALA A 140 -12.72 11.98 -4.42
C ALA A 140 -13.96 11.17 -4.85
N HIS A 141 -14.04 9.89 -4.45
CA HIS A 141 -15.21 9.06 -4.68
C HIS A 141 -16.46 9.61 -3.99
N ALA A 142 -16.34 10.09 -2.75
CA ALA A 142 -17.45 10.72 -2.03
C ALA A 142 -17.95 11.98 -2.75
N THR A 143 -17.04 12.85 -3.20
CA THR A 143 -17.39 14.07 -3.96
C THR A 143 -18.09 13.75 -5.27
N THR A 144 -17.65 12.69 -5.95
CA THR A 144 -18.27 12.20 -7.20
C THR A 144 -19.68 11.67 -6.95
N ALA A 145 -19.89 10.95 -5.85
CA ALA A 145 -21.20 10.46 -5.46
C ALA A 145 -22.17 11.62 -5.13
N ASP A 146 -21.73 12.61 -4.35
CA ASP A 146 -22.54 13.81 -4.04
C ASP A 146 -22.96 14.56 -5.31
N SER A 147 -22.02 14.72 -6.25
CA SER A 147 -22.29 15.36 -7.54
C SER A 147 -23.33 14.58 -8.36
N ALA A 148 -23.26 13.25 -8.34
CA ALA A 148 -24.24 12.39 -9.02
C ALA A 148 -25.63 12.48 -8.39
N THR A 149 -25.72 12.53 -7.05
CA THR A 149 -26.99 12.73 -6.33
C THR A 149 -27.61 14.08 -6.67
N LEU A 150 -26.82 15.16 -6.65
CA LEU A 150 -27.30 16.51 -6.98
C LEU A 150 -27.86 16.57 -8.42
N ALA A 151 -27.18 15.95 -9.38
CA ALA A 151 -27.62 15.87 -10.77
C ALA A 151 -28.95 15.07 -10.92
N ALA A 152 -29.09 13.96 -10.19
CA ALA A 152 -30.33 13.18 -10.18
C ALA A 152 -31.52 13.99 -9.60
N THR A 153 -31.30 14.71 -8.49
CA THR A 153 -32.33 15.57 -7.89
C THR A 153 -32.76 16.69 -8.84
N ALA A 154 -31.82 17.33 -9.55
CA ALA A 154 -32.11 18.37 -10.55
C ALA A 154 -32.95 17.84 -11.73
N THR A 155 -32.66 16.61 -12.18
CA THR A 155 -33.43 15.94 -13.26
C THR A 155 -34.86 15.67 -12.83
N THR A 156 -35.07 15.13 -11.61
CA THR A 156 -36.41 14.89 -11.06
C THR A 156 -37.21 16.18 -10.91
N ALA A 157 -36.59 17.26 -10.42
CA ALA A 157 -37.23 18.57 -10.33
C ALA A 157 -37.68 19.10 -11.70
N THR A 158 -36.83 18.95 -12.72
CA THR A 158 -37.15 19.34 -14.11
C THR A 158 -38.36 18.56 -14.64
N ASN A 159 -38.37 17.24 -14.47
CA ASN A 159 -39.49 16.39 -14.89
C ASN A 159 -40.80 16.74 -14.17
N ALA A 160 -40.74 17.06 -12.87
CA ALA A 160 -41.90 17.50 -12.11
C ALA A 160 -42.46 18.84 -12.62
N THR A 161 -41.61 19.78 -13.03
CA THR A 161 -42.06 21.08 -13.59
C THR A 161 -42.73 20.95 -14.96
N HIS A 162 -42.43 19.90 -15.72
CA HIS A 162 -43.10 19.62 -17.00
C HIS A 162 -44.41 18.85 -16.84
N ALA A 163 -44.68 18.26 -15.67
CA ALA A 163 -45.87 17.44 -15.42
C ALA A 163 -47.12 18.26 -15.01
N SER A 164 -47.01 19.58 -14.80
CA SER A 164 -48.10 20.40 -14.24
C SER A 164 -48.72 21.38 -15.25
N GLN A 165 -49.29 20.89 -16.36
CA GLN A 165 -50.26 21.63 -17.18
C GLN A 165 -51.22 20.64 -17.86
N ALA A 166 -52.23 20.18 -17.11
CA ALA A 166 -53.41 19.49 -17.64
C ALA A 166 -54.64 19.95 -16.88
#